data_AF-A0A3N6LML7-F1
#
_entry.id   AF-A0A3N6LML7-F1
#
_cell.length_a   1.000
_cell.length_b   1.000
_cell.length_c   1.000
_cell.angle_alpha   90.00
_cell.angle_beta   90.00
_cell.angle_gamma   90.00
#
_symmetry.space_group_name_H-M   'P 1'
#
loop_
_entity.id
_entity.type
_entity.pdbx_description
1 polymer ?
#
loop_
_entity_poly.entity_id
_entity_poly.type
_entity_poly.pdbx_seq_one_letter_code
_entity_poly.pdbx_strand_id
1 'polypeptide(L)' 'MFVAIAGVGLVALGLAGVRYAPAIVAAQHRQGMTPVEDDAISGTDRIRVTKGTGLVVASLGVVLLAYWL' A
#
# COMPACT_ATOMS: atom_id res chain seq x y z
N MET A 1 -4.33 -20.38 -13.02
CA MET A 1 -4.25 -19.14 -13.83
C MET A 1 -4.75 -17.92 -13.07
N PHE A 2 -6.02 -17.87 -12.62
CA PHE A 2 -6.54 -16.71 -11.86
C PHE A 2 -5.77 -16.40 -10.57
N VAL A 3 -5.38 -17.43 -9.80
CA VAL A 3 -4.58 -17.25 -8.57
C VAL A 3 -3.22 -16.61 -8.87
N ALA A 4 -2.55 -17.04 -9.94
CA ALA A 4 -1.28 -16.46 -10.36
C ALA A 4 -1.43 -14.98 -10.76
N ILE A 5 -2.47 -14.65 -11.52
CA ILE A 5 -2.77 -13.26 -11.91
C ILE A 5 -3.04 -12.39 -10.68
N ALA A 6 -3.87 -12.88 -9.75
CA ALA A 6 -4.17 -12.18 -8.51
C ALA A 6 -2.92 -11.97 -7.65
N GLY A 7 -2.09 -13.01 -7.50
CA GLY A 7 -0.84 -12.94 -6.74
C GLY A 7 0.13 -11.92 -7.32
N VAL A 8 0.36 -11.94 -8.64
CA VAL A 8 1.20 -10.95 -9.32
C VAL A 8 0.61 -9.54 -9.18
N GLY A 9 -0.71 -9.40 -9.30
CA GLY A 9 -1.41 -8.13 -9.10
C GLY A 9 -1.20 -7.55 -7.69
N LEU A 10 -1.30 -8.38 -6.66
CA LEU A 10 -1.06 -7.98 -5.26
C LEU A 10 0.40 -7.56 -5.06
N VAL A 11 1.37 -8.30 -5.61
CA VAL A 11 2.79 -7.90 -5.54
C VAL A 11 3.01 -6.55 -6.21
N ALA A 12 2.52 -6.36 -7.43
CA ALA A 12 2.68 -5.12 -8.17
C ALA A 12 2.01 -3.94 -7.44
N LEU A 13 0.79 -4.12 -6.94
CA LEU A 13 0.05 -3.09 -6.21
C LEU A 13 0.74 -2.73 -4.88
N GLY A 14 1.21 -3.74 -4.14
CA GLY A 14 1.91 -3.52 -2.88
C GLY A 14 3.21 -2.74 -3.06
N LEU A 15 4.02 -3.12 -4.06
CA LEU A 15 5.25 -2.41 -4.41
C LEU A 15 4.98 -0.98 -4.90
N ALA A 16 3.93 -0.78 -5.70
CA ALA A 16 3.49 0.55 -6.10
C ALA A 16 3.09 1.40 -4.88
N GLY A 17 2.34 0.82 -3.93
CA GLY A 17 1.97 1.48 -2.68
C GLY A 17 3.18 1.94 -1.87
N VAL A 18 4.22 1.10 -1.76
CA VAL A 18 5.48 1.46 -1.09
C VAL A 18 6.20 2.60 -1.83
N ARG A 19 6.32 2.49 -3.16
CA ARG A 19 7.07 3.43 -4.00
C ARG A 19 6.43 4.81 -4.04
N TYR A 20 5.10 4.86 -4.11
CA TYR A 20 4.31 6.08 -4.31
C TYR A 20 3.63 6.60 -3.04
N ALA A 21 3.89 6.01 -1.86
CA ALA A 21 3.30 6.44 -0.59
C ALA A 21 3.30 7.96 -0.35
N PRO A 22 4.40 8.72 -0.60
CA PRO A 22 4.37 10.17 -0.43
C PRO A 22 3.36 10.88 -1.35
N ALA A 23 3.27 10.44 -2.60
CA ALA A 23 2.34 11.02 -3.57
C ALA A 23 0.88 10.66 -3.25
N ILE A 24 0.65 9.44 -2.76
CA ILE A 24 -0.67 8.97 -2.31
C ILE A 24 -1.15 9.82 -1.13
N VAL A 25 -0.32 9.98 -0.09
CA VAL A 25 -0.67 10.79 1.09
C VAL A 25 -0.92 12.25 0.70
N ALA A 26 -0.09 12.83 -0.17
CA ALA A 26 -0.29 14.19 -0.65
C ALA A 26 -1.61 14.33 -1.45
N ALA A 27 -1.96 13.34 -2.26
CA ALA A 27 -3.23 13.33 -2.99
C ALA A 27 -4.43 13.21 -2.05
N GLN A 28 -4.36 12.34 -1.04
CA GLN A 28 -5.40 12.18 -0.02
C GLN A 28 -5.63 13.47 0.75
N HIS A 29 -4.55 14.16 1.15
CA HIS A 29 -4.64 15.44 1.85
C HIS A 29 -5.32 16.51 0.97
N ARG A 30 -4.91 16.63 -0.31
CA ARG A 30 -5.55 17.57 -1.26
C ARG A 30 -7.03 17.29 -1.51
N GLN A 31 -7.44 16.03 -1.40
CA GLN A 31 -8.83 15.62 -1.61
C GLN A 31 -9.66 15.66 -0.31
N GLY A 32 -9.10 16.13 0.81
CA GLY A 32 -9.77 16.12 2.11
C GLY A 32 -10.06 14.72 2.64
N MET A 33 -9.36 13.70 2.15
CA MET A 33 -9.53 12.29 2.54
C MET A 33 -8.70 11.90 3.78
N THR A 34 -8.15 12.87 4.50
CA THR A 34 -7.41 12.66 5.74
C THR A 34 -8.36 12.85 6.93
N PRO A 35 -8.96 11.76 7.48
CA PRO A 35 -10.00 11.86 8.52
C PRO A 35 -9.47 12.33 9.88
N VAL A 36 -8.15 12.25 10.07
CA VAL A 36 -7.45 12.73 11.26
C VAL A 36 -6.73 14.01 10.89
N GLU A 37 -6.82 15.04 11.74
CA GLU A 37 -6.10 16.31 11.58
C GLU A 37 -4.59 16.12 11.68
N ASP A 38 -3.81 17.01 11.07
CA ASP A 38 -2.35 16.91 11.02
C ASP A 38 -1.70 17.03 12.41
N ASP A 39 -2.43 17.62 13.36
CA ASP A 39 -2.04 17.82 14.76
C ASP A 39 -1.92 16.51 15.54
N ALA A 40 -2.66 15.48 15.11
CA ALA A 40 -2.71 14.17 15.77
C ALA A 40 -1.82 13.10 15.09
N ILE A 41 -1.60 13.19 13.77
CA ILE A 41 -0.75 12.26 13.03
C ILE A 41 0.06 13.01 11.97
N SER A 42 1.39 12.96 12.12
CA SER A 42 2.32 13.61 11.19
C SER A 42 2.23 13.02 9.78
N GLY A 43 2.52 13.83 8.76
CA GLY A 43 2.60 13.36 7.37
C GLY A 43 3.61 12.22 7.18
N THR A 44 4.71 12.23 7.94
CA THR A 44 5.72 11.17 7.93
C THR A 44 5.17 9.83 8.43
N ASP A 45 4.36 9.85 9.48
CA ASP A 45 3.74 8.64 10.03
C ASP A 45 2.72 8.06 9.05
N ARG A 46 1.93 8.92 8.40
CA ARG A 46 1.00 8.51 7.33
C ARG A 46 1.75 7.80 6.20
N ILE A 47 2.85 8.38 5.73
CA ILE A 47 3.69 7.77 4.69
C ILE A 47 4.25 6.42 5.16
N ARG A 48 4.70 6.33 6.42
CA ARG A 48 5.23 5.08 6.99
C ARG A 48 4.15 3.99 7.03
N VAL A 49 2.94 4.33 7.46
CA VAL A 49 1.79 3.41 7.48
C VAL A 49 1.42 2.98 6.06
N THR A 50 1.32 3.91 5.11
CA THR A 50 1.02 3.58 3.69
C THR A 50 2.06 2.63 3.10
N LYS A 51 3.36 2.85 3.39
CA LYS A 51 4.43 1.92 3.00
C LYS A 51 4.26 0.54 3.67
N GLY A 52 3.96 0.52 4.97
CA GLY A 52 3.70 -0.73 5.71
C GLY A 52 2.55 -1.52 5.10
N THR A 53 1.43 -0.86 4.79
CA THR A 53 0.29 -1.48 4.11
C THR A 53 0.68 -2.02 2.74
N GLY A 54 1.40 -1.24 1.93
CA GLY A 54 1.89 -1.70 0.64
C GLY A 54 2.78 -2.95 0.75
N LEU A 55 3.67 -2.99 1.74
CA LEU A 55 4.52 -4.14 2.00
C LEU A 55 3.70 -5.39 2.39
N VAL A 56 2.70 -5.23 3.27
CA VAL A 56 1.79 -6.34 3.65
C VAL A 56 1.05 -6.88 2.43
N VAL A 57 0.51 -6.01 1.58
CA VAL A 57 -0.19 -6.41 0.35
C VAL A 57 0.76 -7.16 -0.59
N ALA A 58 1.99 -6.68 -0.75
CA ALA A 58 2.99 -7.37 -1.57
C ALA A 58 3.32 -8.76 -1.00
N SER A 59 3.54 -8.86 0.31
CA SER A 59 3.82 -10.13 1.00
C SER A 59 2.67 -11.14 0.85
N LEU A 60 1.42 -10.69 0.93
CA LEU A 60 0.25 -11.55 0.68
C LEU A 60 0.25 -12.09 -0.75
N GLY A 61 0.61 -11.26 -1.73
CA GLY A 61 0.79 -11.70 -3.12
C GLY A 61 1.88 -12.77 -3.27
N VAL A 62 3.03 -12.58 -2.61
CA VAL A 62 4.12 -13.58 -2.58
C VAL A 62 3.67 -14.89 -1.96
N VAL A 63 3.01 -14.84 -0.79
CA VAL A 63 2.50 -16.04 -0.10
C VAL A 63 1.48 -16.77 -0.96
N LEU A 64 0.58 -16.04 -1.62
CA LEU A 64 -0.43 -16.63 -2.51
C LEU A 64 0.21 -17.34 -3.70
N LEU A 65 1.25 -16.74 -4.30
CA LEU A 65 2.00 -17.37 -5.39
C LEU A 65 2.76 -18.60 -4.91
N ALA A 66 3.42 -18.51 -3.75
CA ALA A 66 4.21 -19.60 -3.19
C ALA A 66 3.36 -20.80 -2.78
N TYR A 67 2.14 -20.58 -2.28
CA TYR A 67 1.21 -21.66 -1.91
C TYR A 67 0.55 -22.32 -3.14
N TRP A 68 0.45 -21.60 -4.25
CA TRP A 68 -0.14 -22.12 -5.49
C TRP A 68 0.84 -22.94 -6.34
N LEU A 69 2.14 -22.66 -6.22
CA LEU A 69 3.22 -23.33 -6.97
C LEU A 69 3.55 -24.71 -6.39
#